data_AF-B7FGJ3-F1
#
_entry.id   AF-B7FGJ3-F1
#
_cell.length_a   1.000
_cell.length_b   1.000
_cell.length_c   1.000
_cell.angle_alpha   90.00
_cell.angle_beta   90.00
_cell.angle_gamma   90.00
#
_symmetry.space_group_name_H-M   'P 1'
#
loop_
_entity.id
_entity.type
_entity.pdbx_description
1 polymer ?
#
loop_
_entity_poly.entity_id
_entity_poly.type
_entity_poly.pdbx_seq_one_letter_code
_entity_poly.pdbx_strand_id
1 'polypeptide(L)'
;MATLNFGLATTNLNATSGFRTRTKSWSRGKSTIVCIGGGPIGPLDWDPEGVLGRPNTGHLARLEFKRRLEKDSGAREAFERQVREEKERRRALRDSRDVPDTPQDLIEYLLDTEAQEIEFEIARMRPRFVVLFK
;
A
#
# COMPACT_ATOMS: atom_id res chain seq x y z
N MET A 1 -26.76 -11.51 -25.78
CA MET A 1 -26.84 -12.33 -24.55
C MET A 1 -25.43 -12.79 -24.21
N ALA A 2 -24.70 -12.03 -23.41
CA ALA A 2 -23.34 -12.40 -23.01
C ALA A 2 -23.37 -12.90 -21.57
N THR A 3 -23.16 -14.22 -21.39
CA THR A 3 -23.03 -14.87 -20.09
C THR A 3 -21.59 -14.70 -19.61
N LEU A 4 -21.39 -13.95 -18.53
CA LEU A 4 -20.08 -13.83 -17.89
C LEU A 4 -19.98 -14.85 -16.75
N ASN A 5 -19.28 -15.95 -17.03
CA ASN A 5 -18.90 -16.95 -16.03
C ASN A 5 -17.77 -16.41 -15.14
N PHE A 6 -18.04 -16.20 -13.86
CA PHE A 6 -17.00 -15.94 -12.87
C PHE A 6 -16.41 -17.28 -12.39
N GLY A 7 -15.33 -17.71 -13.04
CA GLY A 7 -14.49 -18.79 -12.54
C GLY A 7 -13.52 -18.25 -11.49
N LEU A 8 -13.70 -18.63 -10.22
CA LEU A 8 -12.69 -18.45 -9.18
C LEU A 8 -11.51 -19.38 -9.47
N ALA A 9 -10.46 -18.85 -10.10
CA ALA A 9 -9.21 -19.57 -10.28
C ALA A 9 -8.43 -19.56 -8.96
N THR A 10 -8.42 -20.69 -8.25
CA THR A 10 -7.44 -20.95 -7.19
C THR A 10 -6.09 -21.20 -7.85
N THR A 11 -5.20 -20.21 -7.86
CA THR A 11 -3.83 -20.40 -8.34
C THR A 11 -3.05 -21.18 -7.29
N ASN A 12 -3.00 -22.50 -7.44
CA ASN A 12 -2.00 -23.34 -6.78
C ASN A 12 -0.61 -22.90 -7.23
N LEU A 13 0.14 -22.24 -6.36
CA LEU A 13 1.56 -21.94 -6.57
C LEU A 13 2.41 -23.18 -6.25
N ASN A 14 2.38 -24.18 -7.14
CA ASN A 14 3.45 -25.17 -7.23
C ASN A 14 4.14 -25.00 -8.59
N ALA A 15 4.92 -23.93 -8.71
CA ALA A 15 5.85 -23.73 -9.80
C ALA A 15 7.27 -24.08 -9.32
N THR A 16 7.59 -25.36 -9.30
CA THR A 16 8.97 -25.85 -9.29
C THR A 16 9.60 -25.62 -10.66
N SER A 17 9.77 -24.34 -11.04
CA SER A 17 10.66 -23.98 -12.15
C SER A 17 12.08 -23.87 -11.58
N GLY A 18 12.80 -24.98 -11.68
CA GLY A 18 14.20 -25.06 -11.30
C GLY A 18 15.07 -24.21 -12.21
N PHE A 19 15.20 -22.92 -11.90
CA PHE A 19 16.36 -22.15 -12.34
C PHE A 19 17.57 -22.64 -11.54
N ARG A 20 18.24 -23.68 -12.07
CA ARG A 20 19.62 -23.99 -11.70
C ARG A 20 20.49 -22.85 -12.19
N THR A 21 20.51 -21.74 -11.44
CA THR A 21 21.66 -20.86 -11.50
C THR A 21 22.83 -21.66 -10.94
N ARG A 22 23.68 -22.15 -11.84
CA ARG A 22 25.00 -22.66 -11.49
C ARG A 22 25.72 -21.50 -10.82
N THR A 23 25.61 -21.43 -9.49
CA THR A 23 26.45 -20.56 -8.69
C THR A 23 27.86 -21.09 -8.91
N LYS A 24 28.60 -20.48 -9.84
CA LYS A 24 30.05 -20.45 -9.71
C LYS A 24 30.26 -19.79 -8.35
N SER A 25 30.52 -20.62 -7.35
CA SER A 25 30.99 -20.23 -6.04
C SER A 25 32.35 -19.60 -6.26
N TRP A 26 32.36 -18.39 -6.81
CA TRP A 26 33.47 -17.49 -6.60
C TRP A 26 33.32 -17.12 -5.13
N SER A 27 33.97 -17.92 -4.28
CA SER A 27 34.41 -17.49 -2.98
C SER A 27 35.37 -16.32 -3.20
N ARG A 28 34.82 -15.19 -3.64
CA ARG A 28 35.43 -13.90 -3.45
C ARG A 28 35.30 -13.70 -1.96
N GLY A 29 36.35 -14.13 -1.26
CA GLY A 29 36.54 -13.83 0.14
C GLY A 29 36.11 -12.38 0.32
N LYS A 30 35.20 -12.17 1.26
CA LYS A 30 34.67 -10.85 1.58
C LYS A 30 35.89 -9.95 1.73
N SER A 31 36.19 -9.14 0.71
CA SER A 31 37.02 -7.97 0.92
C SER A 31 36.11 -7.02 1.67
N THR A 32 35.88 -7.32 2.95
CA THR A 32 35.69 -6.26 3.93
C THR A 32 36.84 -5.32 3.63
N ILE A 33 36.52 -4.18 3.03
CA ILE A 33 37.42 -3.04 3.01
C ILE A 33 37.52 -2.68 4.50
N VAL A 34 38.43 -3.38 5.18
CA VAL A 34 38.90 -3.01 6.49
C VAL A 34 39.69 -1.76 6.19
N CYS A 35 39.31 -0.63 6.78
CA CYS A 35 40.26 0.45 6.90
C CYS A 35 41.38 -0.09 7.78
N ILE A 36 42.48 -0.46 7.11
CA ILE A 36 43.65 -1.08 7.71
C ILE A 36 44.29 -0.01 8.59
N GLY A 37 44.17 -0.18 9.91
CA GLY A 37 45.00 0.51 10.88
C GLY A 37 45.87 -0.53 11.57
N GLY A 38 47.01 -0.86 10.95
CA GLY A 38 47.95 -1.86 11.46
C GLY A 38 49.34 -1.67 10.87
N GLY A 39 50.03 -0.58 11.23
CA GLY A 39 51.45 -0.39 10.94
C GLY A 39 51.77 0.42 9.68
N PRO A 40 53.00 0.94 9.57
CA PRO A 40 53.20 2.39 9.52
C PRO A 40 53.10 3.00 8.12
N ILE A 41 53.07 2.21 7.05
CA ILE A 41 52.97 2.69 5.66
C ILE A 41 52.30 1.56 4.85
N GLY A 42 51.01 1.73 4.52
CA GLY A 42 50.16 0.73 3.86
C GLY A 42 48.95 1.40 3.18
N PRO A 43 48.33 0.74 2.18
CA PRO A 43 47.86 1.41 0.96
C PRO A 43 46.50 2.09 1.13
N LEU A 44 46.51 3.37 1.52
CA LEU A 44 45.79 4.50 0.92
C LEU A 44 46.06 5.76 1.78
N ASP A 45 47.09 6.52 1.43
CA ASP A 45 47.49 7.77 2.09
C ASP A 45 46.49 8.90 1.84
N TRP A 46 45.29 8.86 2.42
CA TRP A 46 44.33 9.98 2.27
C TRP A 46 43.82 10.58 3.57
N ASP A 47 44.41 10.20 4.71
CA ASP A 47 44.18 10.92 5.97
C ASP A 47 45.35 10.74 6.96
N PRO A 48 46.52 11.36 6.70
CA PRO A 48 47.68 11.27 7.58
C PRO A 48 47.44 11.90 8.96
N GLU A 49 46.47 12.82 9.05
CA GLU A 49 46.12 13.56 10.27
C GLU A 49 44.93 12.93 11.03
N GLY A 50 44.34 11.85 10.50
CA GLY A 50 43.22 11.13 11.10
C GLY A 50 41.96 11.97 11.31
N VAL A 51 41.79 13.04 10.55
CA VAL A 51 40.72 14.05 10.72
C VAL A 51 39.35 13.50 10.33
N LEU A 52 39.30 12.54 9.40
CA LEU A 52 38.07 11.99 8.83
C LEU A 52 37.42 10.91 9.71
N GLY A 53 38.09 10.50 10.79
CA GLY A 53 37.55 9.55 11.76
C GLY A 53 37.29 8.15 11.18
N ARG A 54 36.65 7.28 11.97
CA ARG A 54 36.34 5.93 11.51
C ARG A 54 35.24 5.98 10.43
N PRO A 55 35.37 5.24 9.32
CA PRO A 55 34.33 5.18 8.29
C PRO A 55 33.01 4.74 8.92
N ASN A 56 31.99 5.55 8.72
CA ASN A 56 30.66 5.23 9.20
C ASN A 56 30.06 4.14 8.30
N THR A 57 29.63 3.03 8.92
CA THR A 57 29.09 1.89 8.17
C THR A 57 27.58 2.06 7.96
N GLY A 58 27.03 1.41 6.93
CA GLY A 58 25.57 1.39 6.72
C GLY A 58 24.98 2.54 5.90
N HIS A 59 25.80 3.41 5.28
CA HIS A 59 25.30 4.44 4.35
C HIS A 59 24.48 3.86 3.19
N LEU A 60 24.94 2.74 2.62
CA LEU A 60 24.21 2.05 1.55
C LEU A 60 22.86 1.51 2.04
N ALA A 61 22.82 0.91 3.24
CA ALA A 61 21.58 0.40 3.82
C ALA A 61 20.55 1.53 4.06
N ARG A 62 20.99 2.70 4.51
CA ARG A 62 20.12 3.89 4.67
C ARG A 62 19.56 4.38 3.33
N LEU A 63 20.40 4.42 2.28
CA LEU A 63 19.96 4.82 0.94
C LEU A 63 18.99 3.81 0.33
N GLU A 64 19.25 2.52 0.49
CA GLU A 64 18.34 1.46 0.03
C GLU A 64 17.00 1.49 0.76
N PHE A 65 17.01 1.73 2.07
CA PHE A 65 15.79 1.90 2.85
C PHE A 65 14.98 3.11 2.38
N LYS A 66 15.63 4.26 2.19
CA LYS A 66 14.99 5.47 1.65
C LYS A 66 14.37 5.21 0.26
N ARG A 67 15.11 4.54 -0.62
CA ARG A 67 14.64 4.18 -1.97
C ARG A 67 13.44 3.23 -1.96
N ARG A 68 13.35 2.33 -0.97
CA ARG A 68 12.17 1.45 -0.82
C ARG A 68 10.95 2.26 -0.40
N LEU A 69 11.08 3.17 0.57
CA LEU A 69 9.99 4.05 0.99
C LEU A 69 9.50 4.96 -0.16
N GLU A 70 10.42 5.49 -0.97
CA GLU A 70 10.09 6.30 -2.15
C GLU A 70 9.39 5.49 -3.26
N LYS A 71 9.69 4.19 -3.39
CA LYS A 71 8.97 3.31 -4.32
C LYS A 71 7.56 3.01 -3.81
N ASP A 72 7.43 2.78 -2.51
CA ASP A 72 6.13 2.49 -1.89
C ASP A 72 5.22 3.73 -1.86
N SER A 73 5.77 4.95 -1.83
CA SER A 73 4.97 6.17 -1.85
C SER A 73 4.19 6.34 -3.15
N GLY A 74 4.80 6.03 -4.31
CA GLY A 74 4.10 6.10 -5.59
C GLY A 74 2.94 5.09 -5.70
N ALA A 75 3.12 3.88 -5.17
CA ALA A 75 2.06 2.88 -5.13
C ALA A 75 0.91 3.29 -4.18
N ARG A 76 1.24 3.90 -3.04
CA ARG A 76 0.26 4.45 -2.10
C ARG A 76 -0.54 5.58 -2.72
N GLU A 77 0.11 6.54 -3.39
CA GLU A 77 -0.57 7.65 -4.05
C GLU A 77 -1.52 7.17 -5.15
N ALA A 78 -1.14 6.17 -5.95
CA ALA A 78 -2.01 5.61 -6.97
C ALA A 78 -3.26 4.95 -6.37
N PHE A 79 -3.10 4.21 -5.28
CA PHE A 79 -4.22 3.61 -4.56
C PHE A 79 -5.14 4.67 -3.94
N GLU A 80 -4.56 5.69 -3.29
CA GLU A 80 -5.31 6.79 -2.69
C GLU A 80 -6.13 7.57 -3.72
N ARG A 81 -5.61 7.75 -4.94
CA ARG A 81 -6.37 8.37 -6.04
C ARG A 81 -7.60 7.55 -6.42
N GLN A 82 -7.45 6.23 -6.60
CA GLN A 82 -8.58 5.35 -6.90
C GLN A 82 -9.63 5.36 -5.79
N VAL A 83 -9.20 5.30 -4.52
CA VAL A 83 -10.12 5.38 -3.37
C VAL A 83 -10.84 6.72 -3.35
N ARG A 84 -10.18 7.83 -3.69
CA ARG A 84 -10.79 9.16 -3.75
C ARG A 84 -11.82 9.24 -4.86
N GLU A 85 -11.51 8.76 -6.06
CA GLU A 85 -12.42 8.73 -7.20
C GLU A 85 -13.67 7.88 -6.91
N GLU A 86 -13.50 6.68 -6.33
CA GLU A 86 -14.64 5.85 -5.92
C GLU A 86 -15.49 6.53 -4.85
N LYS A 87 -14.84 7.17 -3.87
CA LYS A 87 -15.53 7.89 -2.81
C LYS A 87 -16.34 9.06 -3.36
N GLU A 88 -15.78 9.82 -4.29
CA GLU A 88 -16.47 10.93 -4.97
C GLU A 88 -17.62 10.44 -5.82
N ARG A 89 -17.44 9.34 -6.57
CA ARG A 89 -18.52 8.70 -7.33
C ARG A 89 -19.68 8.28 -6.44
N ARG A 90 -19.39 7.64 -5.30
CA ARG A 90 -20.40 7.27 -4.30
C ARG A 90 -21.08 8.49 -3.70
N ARG A 91 -20.32 9.57 -3.44
CA ARG A 91 -20.88 10.83 -2.93
C ARG A 91 -21.86 11.45 -3.93
N ALA A 92 -21.50 11.49 -5.21
CA ALA A 92 -22.39 12.00 -6.26
C ALA A 92 -23.70 11.21 -6.35
N LEU A 93 -23.65 9.87 -6.19
CA LEU A 93 -24.86 9.04 -6.13
C LEU A 93 -25.75 9.43 -4.95
N ARG A 94 -25.18 9.64 -3.75
CA ARG A 94 -25.94 10.08 -2.57
C ARG A 94 -26.57 11.45 -2.76
N ASP A 95 -25.82 12.38 -3.34
CA ASP A 95 -26.31 13.74 -3.57
C ASP A 95 -27.43 13.76 -4.62
N SER A 96 -27.43 12.79 -5.55
CA SER A 96 -28.50 12.63 -6.54
C SER A 96 -29.78 11.96 -6.03
N ARG A 97 -29.73 11.31 -4.86
CA ARG A 97 -30.91 10.64 -4.30
C ARG A 97 -31.78 11.64 -3.54
N ASP A 98 -33.04 11.72 -3.98
CA ASP A 98 -34.08 12.47 -3.30
C ASP A 98 -34.62 11.69 -2.10
N VAL A 99 -34.75 12.41 -0.99
CA VAL A 99 -35.14 11.84 0.28
C VAL A 99 -36.66 11.99 0.47
N PRO A 100 -37.42 10.88 0.64
CA PRO A 100 -38.85 10.96 0.86
C PRO A 100 -39.20 11.48 2.28
N ASP A 101 -40.37 12.10 2.40
CA ASP A 101 -40.88 12.68 3.66
C ASP A 101 -41.94 11.79 4.34
N THR A 102 -42.56 10.90 3.57
CA THR A 102 -43.64 9.98 3.97
C THR A 102 -43.10 8.70 4.61
N PRO A 103 -43.76 8.17 5.64
CA PRO A 103 -43.22 7.06 6.41
C PRO A 103 -43.18 5.71 5.70
N GLN A 104 -44.14 5.45 4.82
CA GLN A 104 -44.14 4.26 3.98
C GLN A 104 -43.00 4.33 2.96
N ASP A 105 -42.90 5.45 2.25
CA ASP A 105 -41.88 5.66 1.22
C ASP A 105 -40.45 5.68 1.80
N LEU A 106 -40.30 6.08 3.07
CA LEU A 106 -39.04 5.98 3.82
C LEU A 106 -38.58 4.54 4.02
N ILE A 107 -39.50 3.62 4.30
CA ILE A 107 -39.20 2.20 4.49
C ILE A 107 -38.86 1.57 3.14
N GLU A 108 -39.64 1.86 2.09
CA GLU A 108 -39.39 1.38 0.74
C GLU A 108 -38.03 1.84 0.22
N TYR A 109 -37.73 3.14 0.36
CA TYR A 109 -36.42 3.70 0.01
C TYR A 109 -35.28 2.97 0.72
N LEU A 110 -35.42 2.65 2.00
CA LEU A 110 -34.39 1.96 2.77
C LEU A 110 -34.17 0.51 2.32
N LEU A 111 -35.26 -0.18 1.96
CA LEU A 111 -35.21 -1.56 1.45
C LEU A 111 -34.57 -1.64 0.06
N ASP A 112 -34.74 -0.60 -0.76
CA ASP A 112 -34.11 -0.47 -2.07
C ASP A 112 -32.66 0.05 -2.01
N THR A 113 -32.19 0.48 -0.83
CA THR A 113 -30.82 0.99 -0.64
C THR A 113 -29.82 -0.16 -0.47
N GLU A 114 -28.63 -0.04 -1.07
CA GLU A 114 -27.53 -0.98 -0.87
C GLU A 114 -27.11 -1.07 0.61
N ALA A 115 -26.73 -2.28 1.07
CA ALA A 115 -26.34 -2.53 2.46
C ALA A 115 -25.15 -1.68 2.96
N GLN A 116 -24.27 -1.20 2.07
CA GLN A 116 -23.16 -0.31 2.45
C GLN A 116 -23.61 1.15 2.65
N GLU A 117 -24.74 1.54 2.07
CA GLU A 117 -25.26 2.91 2.09
C GLU A 117 -26.43 3.06 3.06
N ILE A 118 -27.06 1.95 3.43
CA ILE A 118 -28.15 1.89 4.41
C ILE A 118 -27.77 2.57 5.73
N GLU A 119 -26.54 2.39 6.22
CA GLU A 119 -26.07 3.03 7.45
C GLU A 119 -26.03 4.55 7.35
N PHE A 120 -25.60 5.06 6.19
CA PHE A 120 -25.53 6.49 5.94
C PHE A 120 -26.92 7.09 5.82
N GLU A 121 -27.81 6.45 5.06
CA GLU A 121 -29.19 6.90 4.92
C GLU A 121 -29.94 6.83 6.26
N ILE A 122 -29.77 5.76 7.06
CA ILE A 122 -30.34 5.70 8.42
C ILE A 122 -29.83 6.85 9.28
N ALA A 123 -28.53 7.19 9.21
CA ALA A 123 -27.97 8.30 9.97
C ALA A 123 -28.55 9.65 9.51
N ARG A 124 -28.69 9.88 8.21
CA ARG A 124 -29.31 11.08 7.61
C ARG A 124 -30.78 11.22 8.01
N MET A 125 -31.49 10.10 8.07
CA MET A 125 -32.94 10.03 8.27
C MET A 125 -33.37 9.83 9.72
N ARG A 126 -32.40 9.61 10.63
CA ARG A 126 -32.63 9.35 12.06
C ARG A 126 -33.60 10.33 12.73
N PRO A 127 -33.54 11.66 12.50
CA PRO A 127 -34.49 12.59 13.10
C PRO A 127 -35.95 12.31 12.71
N ARG A 128 -36.18 11.85 11.48
CA ARG A 128 -37.53 11.55 10.96
C ARG A 128 -38.05 10.21 11.48
N PHE A 129 -37.17 9.21 11.65
CA PHE A 129 -37.53 7.93 12.26
C PHE A 129 -37.98 8.06 13.73
N VAL A 130 -37.42 9.00 14.50
CA VAL A 130 -37.82 9.20 15.91
C VAL A 130 -39.28 9.66 16.05
N VAL A 131 -39.80 10.41 15.08
CA VAL A 131 -41.20 10.89 15.07
C VAL A 131 -42.17 9.78 14.62
N LEU A 132 -41.66 8.80 13.88
CA LEU A 132 -42.42 7.70 13.30
C LEU A 132 -42.68 6.53 14.26
N PHE A 133 -41.72 6.24 15.13
CA PHE A 133 -41.78 5.10 16.06
C PHE A 133 -42.23 5.50 17.47
N LYS A 134 -42.95 6.62 17.61
CA LYS A 134 -43.48 7.14 18.86
C LYS A 134 -44.99 7.19 18.82
#